data_AF-A0A1F3LKS8-F1
#
_entry.id   AF-A0A1F3LKS8-F1
#
_cell.length_a   1.000
_cell.length_b   1.000
_cell.length_c   1.000
_cell.angle_alpha   90.00
_cell.angle_beta   90.00
_cell.angle_gamma   90.00
#
_symmetry.space_group_name_H-M   'P 1'
#
loop_
_entity.id
_entity.type
_entity.pdbx_description
1 polymer ?
#
loop_
_entity_poly.entity_id
_entity_poly.type
_entity_poly.pdbx_seq_one_letter_code
_entity_poly.pdbx_strand_id
1 'polypeptide(L)' 'MENYIAFHLEAIHTQGSKGGSDQGGNLLDWYGNVLYDRKSTLASLSSIIIADANFAKNPFVDKVLSIEMYLIS' A
#
# COMPACT_ATOMS: atom_id res chain seq x y z
N MET A 1 5.59 -3.02 -33.69
CA MET A 1 4.86 -3.09 -32.42
C MET A 1 5.82 -2.62 -31.34
N GLU A 2 5.58 -1.45 -30.76
CA GLU A 2 6.38 -0.96 -29.64
C GLU A 2 5.95 -1.69 -28.38
N ASN A 3 6.89 -2.39 -27.75
CA ASN A 3 6.66 -3.07 -26.49
C ASN A 3 6.91 -2.04 -25.37
N TYR A 4 5.85 -1.47 -24.82
CA TYR A 4 5.93 -0.58 -23.66
C TYR A 4 6.20 -1.43 -22.42
N ILE A 5 7.49 -1.63 -22.11
CA ILE A 5 7.90 -2.35 -20.91
C ILE A 5 7.52 -1.49 -19.70
N ALA A 6 6.49 -1.90 -18.97
CA ALA A 6 6.14 -1.31 -17.69
C ALA A 6 7.07 -1.88 -16.60
N PHE A 7 7.96 -1.05 -16.08
CA PHE A 7 8.76 -1.40 -14.91
C PHE A 7 7.86 -1.40 -13.68
N HIS A 8 7.70 -2.56 -13.05
CA HIS A 8 7.02 -2.71 -11.77
C HIS A 8 8.03 -3.22 -10.75
N LEU A 9 7.99 -2.68 -9.53
CA LEU A 9 8.89 -3.11 -8.46
C LEU A 9 8.56 -4.53 -8.02
N GLU A 10 7.30 -4.76 -7.64
CA GLU A 10 6.76 -6.03 -7.17
C GLU A 10 5.23 -5.96 -7.13
N ALA A 11 4.56 -7.10 -7.31
CA ALA A 11 3.12 -7.21 -7.08
C ALA A 11 2.86 -7.92 -5.74
N ILE A 12 2.24 -7.21 -4.80
CA ILE A 12 1.90 -7.74 -3.47
C ILE A 12 0.40 -8.03 -3.43
N HIS A 13 0.05 -9.29 -3.17
CA HIS A 13 -1.34 -9.71 -3.02
C HIS A 13 -1.74 -9.74 -1.55
N THR A 14 -2.98 -9.31 -1.26
CA THR A 14 -3.58 -9.49 0.05
C THR A 14 -3.51 -10.97 0.43
N GLN A 15 -2.96 -11.27 1.62
CA GLN A 15 -2.96 -12.63 2.13
C GLN A 15 -4.41 -13.09 2.27
N GLY A 16 -4.80 -14.11 1.50
CA GLY A 16 -6.12 -14.70 1.59
C GLY A 16 -6.34 -15.24 3.01
N SER A 17 -7.57 -15.16 3.50
CA SER A 17 -8.04 -15.61 4.83
C SER A 17 -7.83 -17.10 5.15
N LYS A 18 -6.97 -17.82 4.43
CA LYS A 18 -6.61 -19.23 4.65
C LYS A 18 -5.21 -19.33 5.27
N GLY A 19 -5.10 -18.91 6.52
CA GLY A 19 -3.86 -19.05 7.28
C GLY A 19 -3.87 -18.25 8.57
N GLY A 20 -4.62 -18.73 9.56
CA GLY A 20 -4.55 -18.23 10.94
C GLY A 20 -5.34 -16.95 11.18
N SER A 21 -6.56 -17.11 11.66
CA SER A 21 -7.20 -16.12 12.51
C SER A 21 -6.28 -15.84 13.70
N ASP A 22 -5.57 -14.70 13.67
CA ASP A 22 -5.07 -13.96 14.85
C ASP A 22 -4.53 -12.55 14.54
N GLN A 23 -4.54 -12.09 13.27
CA GLN A 23 -4.30 -10.67 12.93
C GLN A 23 -5.47 -10.11 12.10
N GLY A 24 -6.61 -9.93 12.75
CA GLY A 24 -7.85 -9.42 12.14
C GLY A 24 -7.78 -7.93 11.77
N GLY A 25 -7.04 -7.59 10.72
CA GLY A 25 -7.12 -6.27 10.07
C GLY A 25 -8.03 -6.31 8.84
N ASN A 26 -8.75 -5.22 8.58
CA ASN A 26 -9.45 -5.06 7.30
C ASN A 26 -8.44 -4.82 6.15
N LEU A 27 -8.90 -4.81 4.90
CA LEU A 27 -8.03 -4.62 3.71
C LEU A 27 -7.12 -3.38 3.82
N LEU A 28 -7.65 -2.30 4.39
CA LEU A 28 -6.92 -1.05 4.56
C LEU A 28 -5.81 -1.18 5.60
N ASP A 29 -6.08 -1.87 6.71
CA ASP A 29 -5.05 -2.12 7.73
C ASP A 29 -3.90 -2.94 7.16
N TRP A 30 -4.22 -3.95 6.35
CA TRP A 30 -3.24 -4.82 5.72
C TRP A 30 -2.32 -4.04 4.77
N TYR A 31 -2.88 -3.30 3.81
CA TYR A 31 -2.06 -2.50 2.90
C TYR A 31 -1.34 -1.35 3.62
N GLY A 32 -1.96 -0.76 4.65
CA GLY A 32 -1.30 0.24 5.48
C GLY A 32 -0.09 -0.31 6.23
N ASN A 33 -0.15 -1.55 6.73
CA ASN A 33 1.02 -2.24 7.32
C ASN A 33 2.11 -2.48 6.27
N VAL A 34 1.74 -2.97 5.09
CA VAL A 34 2.68 -3.20 3.98
C VAL A 34 3.45 -1.92 3.62
N LEU A 35 2.76 -0.78 3.55
CA LEU A 35 3.39 0.52 3.30
C LEU A 35 4.31 0.95 4.45
N TYR A 36 3.86 0.77 5.69
CA TYR A 36 4.64 1.12 6.88
C TYR A 36 5.96 0.34 6.96
N ASP A 37 5.89 -0.98 6.77
CA ASP A 37 7.05 -1.87 6.85
C ASP A 37 8.08 -1.59 5.73
N ARG A 38 7.62 -1.06 4.59
CA ARG A 38 8.44 -0.80 3.41
C ARG A 38 8.76 0.68 3.21
N LYS A 39 8.38 1.56 4.14
CA LYS A 39 8.42 3.02 3.96
C LYS A 39 9.76 3.55 3.48
N SER A 40 10.89 3.07 4.01
CA SER A 40 12.21 3.55 3.62
C SER A 40 12.56 3.22 2.16
N THR A 41 12.17 2.04 1.69
CA THR A 41 12.40 1.65 0.28
C THR A 41 11.47 2.44 -0.63
N LEU A 42 10.20 2.57 -0.28
CA LEU A 42 9.21 3.29 -1.09
C LEU A 42 9.52 4.78 -1.17
N ALA A 43 9.89 5.42 -0.06
CA ALA A 43 10.27 6.83 -0.01
C ALA A 43 11.52 7.15 -0.83
N SER A 44 12.42 6.18 -1.05
CA SER A 44 13.56 6.36 -1.96
C SER A 44 13.16 6.46 -3.44
N LEU A 45 11.97 5.96 -3.79
CA LEU A 45 11.42 5.98 -5.14
C LEU A 45 10.45 7.16 -5.33
N SER A 46 9.54 7.36 -4.38
CA SER A 46 8.50 8.39 -4.43
C SER A 46 7.88 8.57 -3.04
N SER A 47 7.55 9.80 -2.67
CA SER A 47 6.71 10.10 -1.50
C SER A 47 5.22 10.07 -1.82
N ILE A 48 4.83 9.92 -3.09
CA ILE A 48 3.44 9.90 -3.55
C ILE A 48 2.96 8.46 -3.74
N ILE A 49 1.79 8.16 -3.18
CA ILE A 49 1.03 6.92 -3.32
C ILE A 49 -0.24 7.23 -4.11
N ILE A 50 -0.52 6.42 -5.12
CA ILE A 50 -1.76 6.46 -5.89
C ILE A 50 -2.55 5.19 -5.53
N ALA A 51 -3.80 5.37 -5.08
CA ALA A 51 -4.67 4.26 -4.72
C ALA A 51 -6.10 4.49 -5.25
N ASP A 52 -6.94 3.46 -5.24
CA ASP A 52 -8.35 3.62 -5.58
C ASP A 52 -9.16 4.24 -4.43
N ALA A 53 -10.33 4.80 -4.75
CA ALA A 53 -11.20 5.49 -3.80
C ALA A 53 -11.57 4.72 -2.51
N ASN A 54 -11.49 3.38 -2.51
CA ASN A 54 -11.71 2.60 -1.28
C ASN A 54 -10.64 2.90 -0.20
N PHE A 55 -9.46 3.37 -0.60
CA PHE A 55 -8.36 3.76 0.28
C PHE A 55 -8.45 5.19 0.83
N ALA A 56 -9.43 5.99 0.40
CA ALA A 56 -9.65 7.35 0.90
C ALA A 56 -10.27 7.40 2.32
N LYS A 57 -10.25 6.31 3.09
CA LYS A 57 -10.83 6.24 4.45
C LYS A 57 -9.79 6.60 5.50
N ASN A 58 -10.19 7.41 6.48
CA ASN A 58 -9.29 7.98 7.50
C ASN A 58 -8.28 6.99 8.10
N PRO A 59 -8.63 5.75 8.51
CA PRO A 59 -7.64 4.84 9.11
C PRO A 59 -6.45 4.53 8.18
N PHE A 60 -6.69 4.46 6.87
CA PHE A 60 -5.62 4.27 5.89
C PHE A 60 -4.85 5.56 5.65
N VAL A 61 -5.59 6.65 5.42
CA VAL A 61 -5.01 7.98 5.15
C VAL A 61 -4.08 8.42 6.28
N ASP A 62 -4.55 8.34 7.52
CA ASP A 62 -3.78 8.71 8.72
C ASP A 62 -2.48 7.92 8.81
N LYS A 63 -2.53 6.63 8.45
CA LYS A 63 -1.37 5.76 8.45
C LYS A 63 -0.36 6.12 7.35
N VAL A 64 -0.82 6.45 6.15
CA VAL A 64 0.03 6.95 5.06
C VAL A 64 0.70 8.27 5.45
N LEU A 65 -0.06 9.19 6.05
CA LEU A 65 0.49 10.46 6.54
C LEU A 65 1.51 10.25 7.68
N SER A 66 1.29 9.26 8.55
CA SER A 66 2.22 8.94 9.65
C SER A 66 3.60 8.45 9.20
N ILE A 67 3.73 8.01 7.93
CA ILE A 67 4.99 7.60 7.32
C ILE A 67 5.55 8.67 6.37
N GLU A 68 5.07 9.91 6.47
CA GLU A 68 5.52 11.07 5.69
C GLU A 68 5.33 10.91 4.17
N MET A 69 4.27 10.20 3.78
CA MET A 69 3.89 10.00 2.37
C MET A 69 2.56 10.70 2.06
N TYR A 70 2.35 11.01 0.78
CA TYR A 70 1.16 11.69 0.25
C TYR A 70 0.26 10.69 -0.49
N LEU A 71 -1.05 10.72 -0.23
CA LEU A 71 -2.02 9.87 -0.91
C LEU A 71 -2.82 10.68 -1.95
N ILE A 72 -2.94 10.14 -3.16
CA ILE A 72 -3.89 10.57 -4.19
C ILE A 72 -4.84 9.40 -4.43
N SER A 73 -6.15 9.64 -4.25
CA SER A 73 -7.18 8.61 -4.28
C SER A 73 -8.41 9.01 -5.08
#